data_AF-A0A7S3IAN2-F1
#
_entry.id   AF-A0A7S3IAN2-F1
#
_cell.length_a   1.000
_cell.length_b   1.000
_cell.length_c   1.000
_cell.angle_alpha   90.00
_cell.angle_beta   90.00
_cell.angle_gamma   90.00
#
_symmetry.space_group_name_H-M   'P 1'
#
loop_
_entity.id
_entity.type
_entity.pdbx_description
1 polymer ?
#
loop_
_entity_poly.entity_id
_entity_poly.type
_entity_poly.pdbx_seq_one_letter_code
_entity_poly.pdbx_strand_id
1 'polypeptide(L)'
;TIDAFCEAEFAGAKVRTKKRKADQNSYSAFWYEDLYLPVSLPNVTSNLILRVWDHDIPDGDDLVGTLKFLYEDIVEGLYENYFWMNIYGAPKQLDNEEATKMNTMP
;
A
#
# COMPACT_ATOMS: atom_id res chain seq x y z
N THR A 1 -5.18 -16.61 6.49
CA THR A 1 -3.92 -15.98 6.04
C THR A 1 -4.17 -15.32 4.73
N ILE A 2 -3.58 -14.17 4.50
CA ILE A 2 -3.78 -13.34 3.32
C ILE A 2 -2.76 -13.68 2.23
N ASP A 3 -3.12 -13.46 0.98
CA ASP A 3 -2.21 -13.51 -0.18
C ASP A 3 -1.80 -12.07 -0.53
N ALA A 4 -0.84 -11.54 0.23
CA ALA A 4 -0.56 -10.13 0.27
C ALA A 4 0.32 -9.62 -0.90
N PHE A 5 0.02 -8.43 -1.40
CA PHE A 5 0.93 -7.66 -2.25
C PHE A 5 0.87 -6.17 -1.92
N CYS A 6 1.94 -5.45 -2.26
CA CYS A 6 2.03 -4.01 -2.10
C CYS A 6 1.90 -3.32 -3.47
N GLU A 7 1.12 -2.24 -3.54
CA GLU A 7 1.00 -1.36 -4.71
C GLU A 7 1.44 0.05 -4.33
N ALA A 8 2.44 0.59 -5.00
CA ALA A 8 2.84 1.99 -4.90
C ALA A 8 2.24 2.79 -6.07
N GLU A 9 1.65 3.94 -5.75
CA GLU A 9 1.06 4.88 -6.70
C GLU A 9 1.61 6.29 -6.47
N PHE A 10 2.02 6.95 -7.55
CA PHE A 10 2.37 8.36 -7.55
C PHE A 10 1.99 9.01 -8.88
N ALA A 11 1.25 10.12 -8.83
CA ALA A 11 0.84 10.88 -10.01
C ALA A 11 0.21 10.01 -11.15
N GLY A 12 -0.50 8.94 -10.78
CA GLY A 12 -1.14 7.99 -11.70
C GLY A 12 -0.25 6.85 -12.19
N ALA A 13 1.07 6.90 -11.98
CA ALA A 13 1.94 5.76 -12.20
C ALA A 13 1.75 4.74 -11.07
N LYS A 14 1.65 3.45 -11.41
CA LYS A 14 1.45 2.36 -10.47
C LYS A 14 2.47 1.25 -10.67
N VAL A 15 3.04 0.76 -9.58
CA VAL A 15 3.91 -0.42 -9.57
C VAL A 15 3.52 -1.31 -8.40
N ARG A 16 3.67 -2.63 -8.56
CA ARG A 16 3.26 -3.61 -7.55
C ARG A 16 4.30 -4.71 -7.37
N THR A 17 4.36 -5.25 -6.16
CA THR A 17 5.15 -6.44 -5.85
C THR A 17 4.47 -7.70 -6.40
N LYS A 18 5.17 -8.83 -6.30
CA LYS A 18 4.54 -10.14 -6.41
C LYS A 18 3.62 -10.41 -5.23
N LYS A 19 2.64 -11.27 -5.47
CA LYS A 19 1.75 -11.82 -4.44
C LYS A 19 2.52 -12.81 -3.57
N ARG A 20 2.37 -12.69 -2.25
CA ARG A 20 3.03 -13.54 -1.27
C ARG A 20 2.04 -13.99 -0.22
N LYS A 21 1.91 -15.31 -0.08
CA LYS A 21 1.12 -15.91 0.99
C LYS A 21 1.77 -15.63 2.34
N ALA A 22 1.03 -15.05 3.26
CA ALA A 22 1.49 -14.84 4.63
C ALA A 22 1.69 -16.19 5.33
N ASP A 23 2.74 -16.28 6.15
CA ASP A 23 3.02 -17.48 6.94
C ASP A 23 1.89 -17.74 7.96
N GLN A 24 1.51 -19.01 8.12
CA GLN A 24 0.40 -19.41 8.99
C GLN A 24 0.73 -19.36 10.48
N ASN A 25 2.01 -19.42 10.85
CA ASN A 25 2.45 -19.45 12.24
C ASN A 25 2.83 -18.05 12.73
N SER A 26 3.60 -17.30 11.93
CA SER A 26 4.07 -15.96 12.30
C SER A 26 3.16 -14.83 11.81
N TYR A 27 2.18 -15.12 10.95
CA TYR A 27 1.29 -14.12 10.34
C TYR A 27 2.02 -12.99 9.61
N SER A 28 3.24 -13.25 9.15
CA SER A 28 4.10 -12.27 8.48
C SER A 28 4.22 -12.57 6.99
N ALA A 29 4.28 -11.52 6.16
CA ALA A 29 4.63 -11.61 4.75
C ALA A 29 5.92 -10.82 4.49
N PHE A 30 6.82 -11.38 3.68
CA PHE A 30 8.07 -10.74 3.28
C PHE A 30 8.21 -10.78 1.76
N TRP A 31 8.44 -9.61 1.16
CA TRP A 31 8.59 -9.49 -0.30
C TRP A 31 10.05 -9.47 -0.73
N TYR A 32 10.90 -8.72 -0.03
CA TYR A 32 12.31 -8.49 -0.42
C TYR A 32 12.45 -8.04 -1.89
N GLU A 33 11.56 -7.15 -2.33
CA GLU A 33 11.47 -6.66 -3.70
C GLU A 33 11.62 -5.14 -3.72
N ASP A 34 12.40 -4.64 -4.68
CA ASP A 34 12.54 -3.21 -4.94
C ASP A 34 11.49 -2.76 -5.97
N LEU A 35 10.78 -1.68 -5.67
CA LEU A 35 9.81 -1.06 -6.57
C LEU A 35 10.39 0.21 -7.18
N TYR A 36 10.54 0.23 -8.50
CA TYR A 36 11.00 1.39 -9.26
C TYR A 36 9.81 2.12 -9.85
N LEU A 37 9.40 3.22 -9.23
CA LEU A 37 8.29 4.04 -9.68
C LEU A 37 8.82 5.23 -10.51
N PRO A 38 8.48 5.34 -11.81
CA PRO A 38 8.86 6.50 -12.60
C PRO A 38 8.12 7.75 -12.10
N VAL A 39 8.87 8.82 -11.85
CA VAL A 39 8.35 10.11 -11.38
C VAL A 39 8.69 11.21 -12.39
N SER A 40 7.68 11.96 -12.85
CA SER A 40 7.82 13.03 -13.84
C SER A 40 7.39 14.37 -13.23
N LEU A 41 8.37 15.25 -12.98
CA LEU A 41 8.14 16.59 -12.43
C LEU A 41 7.97 17.65 -13.53
N PRO A 42 7.14 18.69 -13.32
CA PRO A 42 6.30 18.92 -12.13
C PRO A 42 5.03 18.05 -12.16
N ASN A 43 4.57 17.66 -10.98
CA ASN A 43 3.35 16.86 -10.83
C ASN A 43 2.35 17.57 -9.92
N VAL A 44 1.06 17.29 -10.15
CA VAL A 44 -0.07 17.92 -9.45
C VAL A 44 -0.24 17.39 -8.03
N THR A 45 0.29 16.20 -7.74
CA THR A 45 0.24 15.57 -6.42
C THR A 45 1.63 15.52 -5.79
N SER A 46 1.68 15.81 -4.48
CA SER A 46 2.82 15.54 -3.61
C SER A 46 2.65 14.23 -2.83
N ASN A 47 1.51 13.53 -2.96
CA ASN A 47 1.25 12.32 -2.19
C ASN A 47 1.69 11.07 -2.95
N LEU A 48 2.62 10.32 -2.37
CA LEU A 48 2.93 8.95 -2.73
C LEU A 48 2.13 8.02 -1.84
N ILE A 49 1.38 7.11 -2.47
CA ILE A 49 0.46 6.21 -1.79
C ILE A 49 0.99 4.79 -1.92
N LEU A 50 1.18 4.11 -0.80
CA LEU A 50 1.52 2.69 -0.75
C LEU A 50 0.34 1.94 -0.14
N ARG A 51 -0.21 0.97 -0.87
CA ARG A 51 -1.36 0.17 -0.45
C ARG A 51 -0.94 -1.28 -0.27
N VAL A 52 -1.48 -1.92 0.76
CA VAL A 52 -1.36 -3.36 0.96
C VAL A 52 -2.70 -4.00 0.65
N TRP A 53 -2.66 -5.01 -0.20
CA TRP A 53 -3.83 -5.71 -0.71
C TRP A 53 -3.77 -7.19 -0.35
N ASP A 54 -4.92 -7.80 -0.13
CA ASP A 54 -5.14 -9.24 0.01
C ASP A 54 -5.76 -9.75 -1.29
N HIS A 55 -5.04 -10.61 -2.01
CA HIS A 55 -5.53 -11.18 -3.25
C HIS A 55 -6.38 -12.43 -2.99
N ASP A 56 -7.70 -12.28 -3.02
CA ASP A 56 -8.61 -13.41 -2.90
C ASP A 56 -9.17 -13.84 -4.27
N ILE A 57 -9.10 -15.14 -4.55
CA ILE A 57 -9.78 -15.76 -5.69
C ILE A 57 -11.01 -16.49 -5.13
N PRO A 58 -12.24 -16.24 -5.63
CA PRO A 58 -12.61 -15.55 -6.87
C PRO A 58 -13.06 -14.08 -6.71
N ASP A 59 -13.15 -13.58 -5.49
CA ASP A 59 -13.94 -12.38 -5.16
C ASP A 59 -13.22 -11.04 -5.39
N GLY A 60 -11.92 -11.05 -5.70
CA GLY A 60 -11.16 -9.84 -6.05
C GLY A 60 -10.09 -9.46 -5.02
N ASP A 61 -9.42 -8.33 -5.26
CA ASP A 61 -8.39 -7.82 -4.37
C ASP A 61 -9.02 -6.95 -3.27
N ASP A 62 -8.88 -7.35 -2.00
CA ASP A 62 -9.35 -6.61 -0.84
C ASP A 62 -8.26 -5.66 -0.33
N LEU A 63 -8.61 -4.40 -0.08
CA LEU A 63 -7.66 -3.44 0.50
C LEU A 63 -7.47 -3.72 2.00
N VAL A 64 -6.25 -4.06 2.40
CA VAL A 64 -5.89 -4.26 3.82
C VAL A 64 -5.61 -2.91 4.49
N GLY A 65 -4.92 -2.01 3.78
CA GLY A 65 -4.71 -0.67 4.26
C GLY A 65 -3.80 0.18 3.38
N THR A 66 -3.70 1.45 3.75
CA THR A 66 -3.00 2.47 2.98
C THR A 66 -2.01 3.24 3.85
N LEU A 67 -0.88 3.57 3.25
CA LEU A 67 0.19 4.40 3.77
C LEU A 67 0.36 5.58 2.82
N LYS A 68 0.63 6.76 3.38
CA LYS A 68 0.74 8.01 2.64
C LYS A 68 2.04 8.69 3.01
N PHE A 69 2.77 9.12 1.99
CA PHE A 69 4.01 9.84 2.12
C PHE A 69 3.94 11.14 1.34
N LEU A 70 4.56 12.18 1.87
CA LEU A 70 4.82 13.39 1.10
C LEU A 70 6.10 13.18 0.29
N TYR A 71 6.03 13.54 -0.99
CA TYR A 71 7.16 13.49 -1.91
C TYR A 71 8.33 14.35 -1.41
N GLU A 72 8.01 15.52 -0.83
CA GLU A 72 8.99 16.43 -0.24
C GLU A 72 9.79 15.75 0.88
N ASP A 73 9.11 15.09 1.83
CA ASP A 73 9.77 14.32 2.91
C ASP A 73 10.69 13.21 2.37
N ILE A 74 10.30 12.55 1.27
CA ILE A 74 11.12 11.52 0.63
C ILE A 74 12.39 12.15 0.04
N VAL A 75 12.24 13.28 -0.66
CA VAL A 75 13.37 14.01 -1.26
C VAL A 75 14.32 14.59 -0.19
N GLU A 76 13.77 15.01 0.94
CA GLU A 76 14.54 15.47 2.11
C GLU A 76 15.25 14.33 2.86
N GLY A 77 14.99 13.07 2.50
CA GLY A 77 15.66 11.90 3.06
C GLY A 77 15.07 11.39 4.38
N LEU A 78 13.84 11.80 4.75
CA LEU A 78 13.21 11.38 6.00
C LEU A 78 13.08 9.84 6.11
N TYR A 79 12.95 9.17 4.98
CA TYR A 79 12.76 7.72 4.86
C TYR A 79 14.00 6.98 4.32
N GLU A 80 15.20 7.58 4.40
CA GLU A 80 16.45 6.98 3.90
C GLU A 80 16.85 5.70 4.68
N ASN A 81 16.51 5.63 5.97
CA ASN A 81 16.79 4.47 6.82
C ASN A 81 15.56 3.59 7.01
N TYR A 82 15.75 2.31 7.37
CA TYR A 82 14.65 1.41 7.70
C TYR A 82 13.85 1.91 8.90
N PHE A 83 12.52 1.91 8.76
CA PHE A 83 11.60 2.36 9.78
C PHE A 83 10.37 1.45 9.85
N TRP A 84 9.66 1.54 10.97
CA TRP A 84 8.38 0.87 11.18
C TRP A 84 7.24 1.85 11.04
N MET A 85 6.15 1.41 10.44
CA MET A 85 4.93 2.19 10.30
C MET A 85 3.72 1.29 10.38
N ASN A 86 2.67 1.80 11.02
CA ASN A 86 1.40 1.10 11.13
C ASN A 86 0.61 1.27 9.84
N ILE A 87 0.00 0.18 9.37
CA ILE A 87 -0.88 0.17 8.21
C ILE A 87 -2.32 0.18 8.71
N TYR A 88 -3.13 1.10 8.20
CA TYR A 88 -4.54 1.24 8.57
C TYR A 88 -5.42 1.12 7.33
N GLY A 89 -6.57 0.46 7.48
CA GLY A 89 -7.59 0.30 6.45
C GLY A 89 -8.95 0.08 7.09
N ALA A 90 -10.00 0.00 6.27
CA ALA A 90 -11.32 -0.25 6.80
C ALA A 90 -11.41 -1.64 7.47
N PRO A 91 -12.16 -1.76 8.58
CA PRO A 91 -12.37 -3.05 9.24
C PRO A 91 -13.14 -4.01 8.33
N LYS A 92 -12.61 -5.24 8.15
CA LYS A 92 -13.11 -6.28 7.21
C LYS A 92 -14.59 -6.67 7.36
N GLN A 93 -15.23 -6.35 8.48
CA GLN A 93 -16.61 -6.76 8.79
C GLN A 93 -17.65 -5.64 8.59
N LEU A 94 -17.21 -4.44 8.20
CA LEU A 94 -18.10 -3.30 8.00
C LEU A 94 -18.10 -2.90 6.54
N ASP A 95 -19.25 -3.09 5.89
CA ASP A 95 -19.52 -2.62 4.53
C ASP A 95 -20.50 -1.43 4.60
N ASN A 96 -20.09 -0.39 5.33
CA ASN A 96 -20.84 0.85 5.43
C ASN A 96 -20.16 1.95 4.60
N GLU A 97 -20.88 3.04 4.31
CA GLU A 97 -20.34 4.15 3.50
C GLU A 97 -19.02 4.70 4.07
N GLU A 98 -18.83 4.65 5.38
CA GLU A 98 -17.62 5.13 6.05
C GLU A 98 -16.42 4.20 5.84
N ALA A 99 -16.62 2.88 5.87
CA ALA A 99 -15.61 1.90 5.49
C ALA A 99 -15.19 2.07 4.02
N THR A 100 -16.17 2.29 3.13
CA THR A 100 -15.90 2.58 1.72
C THR A 100 -15.11 3.87 1.55
N LYS A 101 -15.44 4.94 2.28
CA LYS A 101 -14.66 6.20 2.26
C LYS A 101 -13.22 5.99 2.76
N MET A 102 -13.02 5.23 3.83
CA MET A 102 -11.68 4.90 4.33
C MET A 102 -10.81 4.16 3.30
N ASN A 103 -11.43 3.33 2.45
CA ASN A 103 -10.71 2.59 1.41
C ASN A 103 -10.52 3.38 0.10
N THR A 104 -11.42 4.32 -0.20
CA THR A 104 -11.45 5.04 -1.49
C THR A 104 -10.81 6.43 -1.43
N MET A 105 -10.67 7.03 -0.25
CA MET A 105 -10.11 8.37 -0.05
C MET A 105 -8.85 8.34 0.85
N PRO A 106 -7.67 8.01 0.28
CA PRO A 106 -6.39 8.00 1.00
C PRO A 106 -5.76 9.39 1.23
#